data_AF-A0A3B0YCX1-F1
#
_entry.id   AF-A0A3B0YCX1-F1
#
_cell.length_a   1.000
_cell.length_b   1.000
_cell.length_c   1.000
_cell.angle_alpha   90.00
_cell.angle_beta   90.00
_cell.angle_gamma   90.00
#
_symmetry.space_group_name_H-M   'P 1'
#
loop_
_entity.id
_entity.type
_entity.pdbx_description
1 polymer ?
#
loop_
_entity_poly.entity_id
_entity_poly.type
_entity_poly.pdbx_seq_one_letter_code
_entity_poly.pdbx_strand_id
1 'polypeptide(L)' 'MPRFKDYDYNQMKMIPLSFDRQILPGSFEYSLCYLVDHEI' A
#
# COMPACT_ATOMS: atom_id res chain seq x y z
N MET A 1 2.53 -7.31 18.42
CA MET A 1 2.08 -8.02 17.20
C MET A 1 1.11 -7.12 16.44
N PRO A 2 1.25 -6.98 15.11
CA PRO A 2 0.39 -6.11 14.31
C PRO A 2 -1.07 -6.58 14.39
N ARG A 3 -1.97 -5.65 14.71
CA ARG A 3 -3.40 -5.92 14.91
C ARG A 3 -4.12 -5.92 13.56
N PHE A 4 -4.09 -7.04 12.84
CA PHE A 4 -4.93 -7.21 11.67
C PHE A 4 -6.40 -7.31 12.11
N LYS A 5 -7.29 -6.61 11.40
CA LYS A 5 -8.74 -6.73 11.58
C LYS A 5 -9.24 -7.89 10.73
N ASP A 6 -10.21 -8.65 11.25
CA ASP A 6 -10.87 -9.71 10.48
C ASP A 6 -11.55 -9.09 9.24
N TYR A 7 -11.32 -9.71 8.08
CA TYR A 7 -11.86 -9.25 6.81
C TYR A 7 -13.28 -9.79 6.61
N ASP A 8 -14.27 -8.89 6.45
CA ASP A 8 -15.67 -9.26 6.20
C ASP A 8 -15.95 -9.29 4.70
N TYR A 9 -16.24 -10.47 4.16
CA TYR A 9 -16.59 -10.69 2.75
C TYR A 9 -17.90 -10.00 2.33
N ASN A 10 -18.73 -9.54 3.29
CA ASN A 10 -19.92 -8.74 3.00
C ASN A 10 -19.59 -7.25 2.77
N GLN A 11 -18.36 -6.80 3.03
CA GLN A 11 -17.92 -5.46 2.65
C GLN A 11 -17.68 -5.38 1.14
N MET A 12 -18.74 -5.12 0.37
CA MET A 12 -18.64 -4.83 -1.07
C MET A 12 -18.00 -3.46 -1.40
N LYS A 13 -17.50 -2.73 -0.41
CA LYS A 13 -17.00 -1.36 -0.60
C LYS A 13 -15.51 -1.38 -0.92
N MET A 14 -15.20 -1.53 -2.20
CA MET A 14 -13.85 -1.35 -2.72
C MET A 14 -13.54 0.15 -2.77
N ILE A 15 -12.58 0.59 -1.98
CA ILE A 15 -12.05 1.95 -2.08
C ILE A 15 -11.00 1.93 -3.19
N PRO A 16 -11.16 2.74 -4.26
CA PRO A 16 -10.13 2.85 -5.28
C PRO A 16 -8.87 3.40 -4.63
N LEU A 17 -7.79 2.62 -4.70
CA LEU A 17 -6.48 3.00 -4.18
C LEU A 17 -5.67 3.61 -5.33
N SER A 18 -5.24 4.85 -5.18
CA SER A 18 -4.40 5.55 -6.16
C SER A 18 -2.97 5.52 -5.63
N PHE A 19 -2.19 4.51 -6.05
CA PHE A 19 -0.84 4.29 -5.54
C PHE A 19 0.10 5.48 -5.80
N ASP A 20 -0.02 6.10 -6.97
CA ASP A 20 0.68 7.34 -7.34
C ASP A 20 0.46 8.49 -6.36
N ARG A 21 -0.71 8.54 -5.69
CA ARG A 21 -1.05 9.58 -4.71
C ARG A 21 -0.76 9.21 -3.25
N GLN A 22 -0.45 7.94 -2.98
CA GLN A 22 -0.15 7.45 -1.62
C GLN A 22 1.33 7.13 -1.41
N ILE A 23 2.02 6.71 -2.46
CA ILE A 23 3.45 6.45 -2.44
C ILE A 23 4.18 7.78 -2.66
N LEU A 24 4.20 8.61 -1.62
CA LEU A 24 4.79 9.94 -1.66
C LEU A 24 6.32 9.87 -1.45
N PRO A 25 7.11 10.71 -2.13
CA PRO A 25 8.54 10.81 -1.89
C PRO A 25 8.85 11.08 -0.41
N GLY A 26 9.81 10.34 0.15
CA GLY A 26 10.18 10.41 1.57
C GLY A 26 9.37 9.48 2.48
N SER A 27 8.36 8.78 1.96
CA SER A 27 7.76 7.63 2.65
C SER A 27 8.64 6.39 2.55
N PHE A 28 8.44 5.46 3.48
CA PHE A 28 9.12 4.16 3.44
C PHE A 28 8.70 3.36 2.20
N GLU A 29 7.41 3.37 1.89
CA GLU A 29 6.79 2.69 0.77
C GLU A 29 7.37 3.16 -0.57
N TYR A 30 7.62 4.47 -0.73
CA TYR A 30 8.27 5.02 -1.93
C TYR A 30 9.69 4.48 -2.10
N SER A 31 10.46 4.46 -1.00
CA SER A 31 11.85 4.00 -1.03
C SER A 31 11.93 2.50 -1.39
N LEU A 32 10.99 1.70 -0.86
CA LEU A 32 10.91 0.27 -1.15
C LEU A 32 10.51 0.03 -2.62
N CYS A 33 9.45 0.67 -3.12
CA CYS A 33 9.06 0.56 -4.53
C CYS A 33 10.21 0.96 -5.46
N TYR A 34 10.87 2.08 -5.18
CA TYR A 34 12.00 2.54 -5.98
C TYR A 34 13.12 1.49 -6.07
N LEU A 35 13.51 0.89 -4.93
CA LEU A 35 14.53 -0.15 -4.89
C LEU A 35 14.15 -1.38 -5.72
N VAL A 36 12.90 -1.84 -5.61
CA VAL A 36 12.42 -3.01 -6.37
C VAL A 36 12.41 -2.73 -7.87
N ASP A 37 11.96 -1.54 -8.27
CA ASP A 37 11.78 -1.21 -9.68
C ASP A 37 13.10 -0.86 -10.40
N HIS A 38 14.13 -0.42 -9.66
CA HIS A 38 15.35 0.14 -10.25
C HIS A 38 16.65 -0.60 -9.88
N GLU A 39 16.67 -1.39 -8.82
CA GLU A 39 17.91 -1.98 -8.27
C GLU A 39 17.86 -3.52 -8.13
N ILE A 40 16.79 -4.17 -8.59
CA ILE A 40 16.62 -5.65 -8.64
C ILE A 40 16.47 -6.09 -10.09
#